data_AF-A0A4U2ZFC3-F1
#
_entry.id   AF-A0A4U2ZFC3-F1
#
_cell.length_a   1.000
_cell.length_b   1.000
_cell.length_c   1.000
_cell.angle_alpha   90.00
_cell.angle_beta   90.00
_cell.angle_gamma   90.00
#
_symmetry.space_group_name_H-M   'P 1'
#
loop_
_entity.id
_entity.type
_entity.pdbx_description
1 polymer ?
#
loop_
_entity_poly.entity_id
_entity_poly.type
_entity_poly.pdbx_seq_one_letter_code
_entity_poly.pdbx_strand_id
1 'polypeptide(L)'
;MYWETFPNWVWIIYYTFILATLGASILSIIRKKNIVLSIISAVLTITIPLISIINSIGREKGVDEFEHLIAHLQQGSPWSIYAVTGFFYLVVWWAIFLIKRKKKEVSY
;
A
#
# COMPACT_ATOMS: atom_id res chain seq x y z
N MET A 1 14.39 -24.66 6.94
CA MET A 1 14.31 -23.96 5.64
C MET A 1 13.92 -22.53 5.98
N TYR A 2 14.87 -21.60 5.92
CA TYR A 2 14.59 -20.18 6.17
C TYR A 2 13.76 -19.69 4.98
N TRP A 3 12.53 -19.26 5.24
CA TRP A 3 11.63 -18.78 4.20
C TRP A 3 11.98 -17.33 3.87
N GLU A 4 13.10 -17.10 3.17
CA GLU A 4 13.59 -15.73 2.89
C GLU A 4 12.58 -14.80 2.19
N THR A 5 11.47 -15.35 1.68
CA THR A 5 10.36 -14.63 1.05
C THR A 5 9.02 -15.20 1.52
N PHE A 6 7.99 -14.35 1.53
CA PHE A 6 6.62 -14.80 1.79
C PHE A 6 6.13 -15.79 0.72
N PRO A 7 5.21 -16.70 1.09
CA PRO A 7 4.56 -17.57 0.13
C PRO A 7 3.95 -16.80 -1.05
N ASN A 8 3.99 -17.39 -2.24
CA ASN A 8 3.51 -16.76 -3.49
C ASN A 8 2.09 -16.17 -3.41
N TRP A 9 1.21 -16.74 -2.58
CA TRP A 9 -0.15 -16.23 -2.40
C TRP A 9 -0.18 -14.82 -1.79
N VAL A 10 0.77 -14.49 -0.90
CA VAL A 10 0.88 -13.15 -0.30
C VAL A 10 1.21 -12.12 -1.39
N TRP A 11 2.15 -12.45 -2.26
CA TRP A 11 2.53 -11.61 -3.40
C TRP A 11 1.37 -11.40 -4.37
N ILE A 12 0.60 -12.45 -4.67
CA ILE A 12 -0.60 -12.35 -5.52
C ILE A 12 -1.59 -11.36 -4.93
N ILE A 13 -1.88 -11.43 -3.62
CA ILE A 13 -2.77 -10.49 -2.94
C ILE A 13 -2.20 -9.07 -3.01
N TYR A 14 -0.91 -8.92 -2.74
CA TYR A 14 -0.23 -7.63 -2.74
C TYR A 14 -0.29 -6.94 -4.11
N TYR A 15 0.07 -7.64 -5.19
CA TYR A 15 0.01 -7.07 -6.54
C TYR A 15 -1.43 -6.79 -6.98
N THR A 16 -2.38 -7.65 -6.60
CA THR A 16 -3.80 -7.40 -6.87
C THR A 16 -4.29 -6.14 -6.15
N PHE A 17 -3.87 -5.93 -4.89
CA PHE A 17 -4.19 -4.72 -4.14
C PHE A 17 -3.60 -3.46 -4.78
N ILE A 18 -2.36 -3.50 -5.27
CA ILE A 18 -1.73 -2.39 -6.00
C ILE A 18 -2.54 -2.06 -7.27
N LEU A 19 -2.83 -3.05 -8.09
CA LEU A 19 -3.58 -2.87 -9.35
C LEU A 19 -4.99 -2.33 -9.08
N ALA A 20 -5.68 -2.89 -8.08
CA ALA A 20 -7.01 -2.42 -7.69
C ALA A 20 -6.97 -0.97 -7.20
N THR A 21 -5.96 -0.60 -6.41
CA THR A 21 -5.83 0.76 -5.86
C THR A 21 -5.54 1.78 -6.95
N LEU A 22 -4.63 1.45 -7.89
CA LEU A 22 -4.37 2.28 -9.06
C LEU A 22 -5.63 2.46 -9.91
N GLY A 23 -6.31 1.37 -10.28
CA GLY A 23 -7.55 1.44 -11.04
C GLY A 23 -8.63 2.27 -10.34
N ALA A 24 -8.84 2.04 -9.04
CA ALA A 24 -9.82 2.78 -8.25
C ALA A 24 -9.47 4.28 -8.15
N SER A 25 -8.19 4.61 -7.98
CA SER A 25 -7.72 6.01 -7.90
C SER A 25 -7.90 6.76 -9.22
N ILE A 26 -7.65 6.09 -10.35
CA ILE A 26 -7.89 6.66 -11.68
C ILE A 26 -9.39 6.91 -11.88
N LEU A 27 -10.23 5.94 -11.53
CA LEU A 27 -11.68 6.08 -11.62
C LEU A 27 -12.23 7.22 -10.74
N SER A 28 -11.70 7.42 -9.54
CA SER A 28 -12.13 8.53 -8.67
C SER A 28 -11.68 9.90 -9.20
N ILE A 29 -10.48 9.99 -9.78
CA ILE A 29 -9.98 11.21 -10.47
C ILE A 29 -10.88 11.54 -11.67
N ILE A 30 -11.18 10.57 -12.55
CA ILE A 30 -12.06 10.75 -13.71
C ILE A 30 -13.45 11.22 -13.26
N ARG A 31 -13.98 10.65 -12.18
CA ARG A 31 -15.29 11.03 -11.63
C ARG A 31 -15.27 12.36 -10.86
N LYS A 32 -14.13 13.05 -10.80
CA LYS A 32 -13.89 14.29 -10.05
C LYS A 32 -14.30 14.21 -8.57
N LYS A 33 -14.22 13.02 -7.96
CA LYS A 33 -14.58 12.78 -6.56
C LYS A 33 -13.33 12.48 -5.75
N ASN A 34 -13.10 13.24 -4.68
CA ASN A 34 -11.94 13.08 -3.80
C ASN A 34 -10.61 13.11 -4.57
N ILE A 35 -10.47 14.03 -5.54
CA ILE A 35 -9.33 14.09 -6.47
C ILE A 35 -8.01 14.11 -5.69
N VAL A 36 -7.88 15.00 -4.70
CA VAL A 36 -6.65 15.13 -3.88
C VAL A 36 -6.29 13.82 -3.19
N LEU A 37 -7.25 13.21 -2.48
CA LEU A 37 -7.02 11.93 -1.79
C LEU A 37 -6.66 10.80 -2.76
N SER A 38 -7.21 10.83 -3.98
CA SER A 38 -6.96 9.83 -5.01
C SER A 38 -5.60 9.99 -5.68
N ILE A 39 -5.13 11.22 -5.86
CA ILE A 39 -3.77 11.50 -6.33
C ILE A 39 -2.77 11.02 -5.30
N ILE A 40 -2.99 11.32 -4.01
CA ILE A 40 -2.12 10.85 -2.92
C ILE A 40 -2.09 9.33 -2.87
N SER A 41 -3.25 8.64 -2.98
CA SER A 41 -3.27 7.17 -2.99
C SER A 41 -2.55 6.59 -4.20
N ALA A 42 -2.67 7.20 -5.39
CA ALA A 42 -1.96 6.76 -6.60
C ALA A 42 -0.44 6.86 -6.43
N VAL A 43 0.05 8.00 -5.91
CA VAL A 43 1.47 8.22 -5.64
C VAL A 43 1.99 7.21 -4.61
N LEU A 44 1.31 7.09 -3.47
CA LEU A 44 1.69 6.16 -2.39
C LEU A 44 1.74 4.70 -2.86
N THR A 45 0.78 4.29 -3.71
CA THR A 45 0.72 2.92 -4.24
C THR A 45 1.95 2.55 -5.09
N ILE A 46 2.64 3.54 -5.67
CA ILE A 46 3.85 3.34 -6.48
C ILE A 46 5.11 3.52 -5.62
N THR A 47 5.15 4.57 -4.81
CA THR A 47 6.34 4.93 -4.03
C THR A 47 6.62 3.97 -2.88
N ILE A 48 5.58 3.44 -2.22
CA ILE A 48 5.75 2.47 -1.11
C ILE A 48 6.48 1.20 -1.57
N PRO A 49 6.04 0.48 -2.63
CA PRO A 49 6.78 -0.67 -3.14
C PRO A 49 8.20 -0.30 -3.57
N LEU A 50 8.37 0.82 -4.27
CA LEU A 50 9.68 1.23 -4.79
C LEU A 50 10.68 1.49 -3.66
N ILE A 51 10.27 2.26 -2.64
CA ILE A 51 11.11 2.55 -1.47
C ILE A 51 11.39 1.26 -0.67
N SER A 52 10.39 0.38 -0.54
CA SER A 52 10.55 -0.89 0.16
C SER A 52 11.55 -1.82 -0.55
N ILE A 53 11.50 -1.90 -1.89
CA ILE A 53 12.46 -2.67 -2.69
C ILE A 53 13.87 -2.11 -2.50
N ILE A 54 14.05 -0.78 -2.63
CA ILE A 54 15.36 -0.15 -2.49
C ILE A 54 15.97 -0.40 -1.10
N ASN A 55 15.17 -0.31 -0.04
CA ASN A 55 15.65 -0.52 1.34
C ASN A 55 15.75 -2.00 1.75
N SER A 56 15.25 -2.91 0.90
CA SER A 56 15.43 -4.35 1.07
C SER A 56 16.68 -4.89 0.36
N ILE A 57 17.35 -4.07 -0.46
CA ILE A 57 18.64 -4.42 -1.08
C ILE A 57 19.70 -4.50 0.01
N GLY A 58 20.39 -5.63 0.10
CA GLY A 58 21.42 -5.86 1.13
C GLY A 58 20.89 -6.30 2.49
N ARG A 59 19.61 -6.74 2.57
CA ARG A 59 19.03 -7.41 3.74
C ARG A 59 19.88 -8.60 4.19
N GLU A 60 19.97 -8.81 5.49
CA GLU A 60 20.67 -9.96 6.08
C GLU A 60 20.05 -11.29 5.63
N LYS A 61 20.91 -12.31 5.42
CA LYS A 61 20.46 -13.64 4.98
C LYS A 61 19.58 -14.29 6.05
N GLY A 62 18.45 -14.84 5.62
CA GLY A 62 17.51 -15.54 6.52
C GLY A 62 16.58 -14.64 7.34
N VAL A 63 16.61 -13.31 7.16
CA VAL A 63 15.62 -12.38 7.74
C VAL A 63 14.54 -12.11 6.70
N ASP A 64 13.27 -12.18 7.06
CA ASP A 64 12.15 -11.96 6.12
C ASP A 64 11.91 -10.46 5.85
N GLU A 65 11.25 -10.09 4.74
CA GLU A 65 11.12 -8.68 4.32
C GLU A 65 10.28 -7.89 5.33
N PHE A 66 9.31 -8.57 5.94
CA PHE A 66 8.48 -8.01 6.98
C PHE A 66 9.23 -7.85 8.30
N GLU A 67 10.07 -8.82 8.65
CA GLU A 67 10.94 -8.71 9.83
C GLU A 67 11.93 -7.56 9.66
N HIS A 68 12.52 -7.41 8.48
CA HIS A 68 13.39 -6.30 8.11
C HIS A 68 12.67 -4.95 8.23
N LEU A 69 11.44 -4.85 7.72
CA LEU A 69 10.62 -3.65 7.86
C LEU A 69 10.33 -3.32 9.33
N ILE A 70 9.97 -4.32 10.16
CA ILE A 70 9.68 -4.11 11.58
C ILE A 70 10.94 -3.69 12.34
N ALA A 71 12.08 -4.32 12.07
CA ALA A 71 13.35 -3.98 12.69
C ALA A 71 13.71 -2.51 12.41
N HIS A 72 13.58 -2.07 11.15
CA HIS A 72 13.80 -0.68 10.79
C HIS A 72 12.73 0.28 11.37
N LEU A 73 11.50 -0.18 11.55
CA LEU A 73 10.44 0.59 12.20
C LEU A 73 10.72 0.83 13.68
N GLN A 74 11.18 -0.20 14.39
CA GLN A 74 11.59 -0.10 15.80
C GLN A 74 12.80 0.84 15.98
N GLN A 75 13.70 0.86 14.99
CA GLN A 75 14.81 1.80 14.93
C GLN A 75 14.40 3.22 14.52
N GLY A 76 13.12 3.44 14.17
CA GLY A 76 12.61 4.75 13.77
C GLY A 76 13.07 5.19 12.37
N SER A 77 13.40 4.25 11.48
CA SER A 77 13.91 4.58 10.16
C SER A 77 12.85 5.31 9.31
N PRO A 78 13.16 6.46 8.69
CA PRO A 78 12.17 7.26 7.97
C PRO A 78 11.42 6.50 6.87
N TRP A 79 12.09 5.59 6.15
CA TRP A 79 11.46 4.81 5.08
C TRP A 79 10.41 3.82 5.61
N SER A 80 10.69 3.20 6.76
CA SER A 80 9.78 2.24 7.39
C SER A 80 8.53 2.92 7.95
N ILE A 81 8.70 4.09 8.57
CA ILE A 81 7.59 4.94 9.03
C ILE A 81 6.75 5.37 7.82
N TYR A 82 7.39 5.82 6.74
CA TYR A 82 6.71 6.18 5.50
C TYR A 82 5.91 5.02 4.91
N ALA A 83 6.50 3.83 4.85
CA ALA A 83 5.83 2.64 4.32
C ALA A 83 4.60 2.29 5.17
N VAL A 84 4.74 2.20 6.50
CA VAL A 84 3.64 1.83 7.41
C VAL A 84 2.52 2.86 7.41
N THR A 85 2.86 4.15 7.52
CA THR A 85 1.87 5.23 7.49
C THR A 85 1.18 5.33 6.12
N GLY A 86 1.92 5.10 5.03
CA GLY A 86 1.40 5.03 3.68
C GLY A 86 0.41 3.88 3.49
N PHE A 87 0.73 2.68 3.99
CA PHE A 87 -0.22 1.55 3.99
C PHE A 87 -1.48 1.86 4.80
N PHE A 88 -1.33 2.45 5.98
CA PHE A 88 -2.48 2.83 6.80
C PHE A 88 -3.38 3.85 6.06
N TYR A 89 -2.77 4.82 5.39
CA TYR A 89 -3.50 5.76 4.53
C TYR A 89 -4.28 5.05 3.42
N LEU A 90 -3.67 4.09 2.73
CA LEU A 90 -4.34 3.34 1.66
C LEU A 90 -5.56 2.56 2.18
N VAL A 91 -5.47 1.97 3.38
CA VAL A 91 -6.60 1.29 4.04
C VAL A 91 -7.73 2.27 4.33
N VAL A 92 -7.42 3.43 4.92
CA VAL A 92 -8.41 4.48 5.19
C VAL A 92 -9.04 5.00 3.90
N TRP A 93 -8.25 5.20 2.85
CA TRP A 93 -8.71 5.65 1.55
C TRP A 93 -9.71 4.65 0.93
N TRP A 94 -9.41 3.35 1.00
CA TRP A 94 -10.32 2.30 0.55
C TRP A 94 -11.64 2.29 1.32
N ALA A 95 -11.61 2.46 2.65
CA ALA A 95 -12.83 2.58 3.45
C ALA A 95 -13.70 3.76 2.99
N ILE A 96 -13.09 4.94 2.79
CA ILE A 96 -13.79 6.14 2.28
C ILE A 96 -14.36 5.90 0.88
N PHE A 97 -13.59 5.28 -0.01
CA PHE A 97 -13.99 4.96 -1.38
C PHE A 97 -15.22 4.05 -1.41
N LEU A 98 -15.22 2.98 -0.59
CA LEU A 98 -16.32 2.03 -0.50
C LEU A 98 -17.59 2.62 0.14
N ILE A 99 -17.45 3.38 1.24
CA ILE A 99 -18.60 4.03 1.91
C ILE A 99 -19.28 5.03 0.96
N LYS A 100 -18.50 5.84 0.23
CA LYS A 100 -19.06 6.81 -0.72
C LYS A 100 -19.73 6.16 -1.91
N ARG A 101 -19.30 4.96 -2.31
CA ARG A 101 -19.99 4.17 -3.36
C ARG A 101 -21.38 3.73 -2.90
N LYS A 102 -21.50 3.18 -1.68
CA LYS A 102 -22.79 2.79 -1.10
C LYS A 102 -23.78 3.96 -1.01
N LYS A 103 -23.33 5.14 -0.57
CA LYS A 103 -24.21 6.33 -0.47
C LYS A 103 -24.78 6.77 -1.83
N LYS A 104 -24.09 6.50 -2.94
CA LYS A 104 -24.57 6.84 -4.28
C LYS A 104 -25.62 5.84 -4.81
N GLU A 105 -25.56 4.59 -4.39
CA GLU A 105 -26.53 3.55 -4.80
C GLU A 105 -27.84 3.62 -4.00
N VAL A 106 -27.86 4.30 -2.85
CA VAL A 106 -29.04 4.37 -1.94
C VAL A 106 -29.86 5.67 -2.10
N SER A 107 -29.43 6.61 -2.95
CA SER A 107 -30.20 7.83 -3.21
C SER A 107 -31.28 7.55 -4.28
N TYR A 108 -32.48 7.15 -3.83
CA TYR A 108 -33.70 7.10 -4.63
C TYR A 108 -34.25 8.51 -4.88
#